data_AF-A0A2G4GVV4-F1
#
_entry.id   AF-A0A2G4GVV4-F1
#
_cell.length_a   1.000
_cell.length_b   1.000
_cell.length_c   1.000
_cell.angle_alpha   90.00
_cell.angle_beta   90.00
_cell.angle_gamma   90.00
#
_symmetry.space_group_name_H-M   'P 1'
#
loop_
_entity.id
_entity.type
_entity.pdbx_description
1 polymer ?
#
loop_
_entity_poly.entity_id
_entity_poly.type
_entity_poly.pdbx_seq_one_letter_code
_entity_poly.pdbx_strand_id
1 'polypeptide(L)'
;MAACKWVVGMQTVLEPGEAHAEYFHLMAMLAGSLPELTGILDVSNARRWPRQEIEEQFLAADAVPNDESLWTITAVATSDEDDVPMMLFTTGLLRCGLPELEMLEVPARHSQAAAILLNHVASLLLEAPPPEPEESIEIGPDIFVTLIPWQECARYIAEETPGSTAFRETAREQGDGSLMAVRAVICSAKKRGSFKQLWAWPTEIIESMEAGRAVLYASEHSAAATERRAQRTWPKFATAFASIRRAEEPDVLALATTAFQVQAPLGSVDEYDRREQGWFTVQRFDHDVVDVILSEEPVTRQDLHIGDAIRIPRAEVTDWRVFLPEEVFGPARSDALLAAVDRLRGLA
;
A
#
# COMPACT_ATOMS: atom_id res chain seq x y z
N MET A 1 5.52 -0.31 31.31
CA MET A 1 4.36 -1.13 30.89
C MET A 1 3.15 -0.70 31.68
N ALA A 2 2.17 -0.06 31.05
CA ALA A 2 0.88 0.14 31.70
C ALA A 2 0.30 -1.24 32.05
N ALA A 3 -0.11 -1.44 33.31
CA ALA A 3 -0.70 -2.70 33.75
C ALA A 3 -2.08 -2.84 33.11
N CYS A 4 -2.17 -3.60 32.01
CA CYS A 4 -3.44 -3.95 31.38
C CYS A 4 -4.21 -4.86 32.34
N LYS A 5 -5.29 -4.33 32.93
CA LYS A 5 -6.09 -5.06 33.94
C LYS A 5 -7.04 -6.08 33.32
N TRP A 6 -7.46 -5.85 32.07
CA TRP A 6 -8.50 -6.61 31.40
C TRP A 6 -8.20 -6.70 29.91
N VAL A 7 -8.45 -7.87 29.32
CA VAL A 7 -8.41 -8.09 27.87
C VAL A 7 -9.82 -8.49 27.43
N VAL A 8 -10.33 -7.84 26.39
CA VAL A 8 -11.61 -8.19 25.77
C VAL A 8 -11.30 -8.78 24.40
N GLY A 9 -11.75 -10.01 24.17
CA GLY A 9 -11.65 -10.68 22.87
C GLY A 9 -12.94 -10.51 22.09
N MET A 10 -12.83 -10.23 20.80
CA MET A 10 -13.95 -10.18 19.89
C MET A 10 -13.56 -10.83 18.57
N GLN A 11 -14.48 -11.60 18.00
CA GLN A 11 -14.31 -12.27 16.73
C GLN A 11 -15.59 -12.02 15.91
N THR A 12 -15.41 -11.66 14.64
CA THR A 12 -16.50 -11.53 13.68
C THR A 12 -16.05 -12.11 12.34
N VAL A 13 -17.02 -12.48 11.52
CA VAL A 13 -16.82 -12.64 10.07
C VAL A 13 -17.12 -11.30 9.43
N LEU A 14 -16.36 -10.90 8.41
CA LEU A 14 -16.63 -9.69 7.66
C LEU A 14 -17.42 -10.06 6.40
N GLU A 15 -18.45 -9.29 6.07
CA GLU A 15 -19.27 -9.51 4.89
C GLU A 15 -18.42 -9.29 3.62
N PRO A 16 -18.40 -10.25 2.68
CA PRO A 16 -17.71 -10.09 1.41
C PRO A 16 -18.22 -8.85 0.64
N GLY A 17 -17.31 -8.05 0.10
CA GLY A 17 -17.63 -6.78 -0.57
C GLY A 17 -17.79 -5.57 0.36
N GLU A 18 -18.18 -5.77 1.62
CA GLU A 18 -18.34 -4.69 2.62
C GLU A 18 -17.31 -4.76 3.77
N ALA A 19 -16.36 -5.69 3.69
CA ALA A 19 -15.43 -6.02 4.77
C ALA A 19 -14.66 -4.80 5.33
N HIS A 20 -14.28 -3.87 4.45
CA HIS A 20 -13.56 -2.65 4.81
C HIS A 20 -14.43 -1.71 5.67
N ALA A 21 -15.70 -1.53 5.31
CA ALA A 21 -16.65 -0.70 6.03
C ALA A 21 -17.04 -1.35 7.37
N GLU A 22 -17.30 -2.66 7.38
CA GLU A 22 -17.61 -3.38 8.62
C GLU A 22 -16.46 -3.34 9.61
N TYR A 23 -15.23 -3.63 9.17
CA TYR A 23 -14.05 -3.56 10.02
C TYR A 23 -13.84 -2.16 10.59
N PHE A 24 -14.02 -1.13 9.77
CA PHE A 24 -13.94 0.26 10.21
C PHE A 24 -14.96 0.57 11.32
N HIS A 25 -16.24 0.25 11.11
CA HIS A 25 -17.29 0.48 12.10
C HIS A 25 -17.07 -0.33 13.38
N LEU A 26 -16.55 -1.55 13.25
CA LEU A 26 -16.21 -2.41 14.37
C LEU A 26 -15.11 -1.82 15.25
N MET A 27 -14.03 -1.35 14.62
CA MET A 27 -12.92 -0.68 15.31
C MET A 27 -13.39 0.62 15.98
N ALA A 28 -14.19 1.43 15.27
CA ALA A 28 -14.76 2.66 15.81
C ALA A 28 -15.71 2.39 16.99
N MET A 29 -16.57 1.38 16.89
CA MET A 29 -17.50 0.97 17.95
C MET A 29 -16.74 0.51 19.20
N LEU A 30 -15.78 -0.40 19.06
CA LEU A 30 -14.98 -0.89 20.17
C LEU A 30 -14.24 0.24 20.88
N ALA A 31 -13.51 1.04 20.11
CA ALA A 31 -12.65 2.08 20.65
C ALA A 31 -13.42 3.30 21.17
N GLY A 32 -14.58 3.59 20.60
CA GLY A 32 -15.51 4.62 21.08
C GLY A 32 -16.26 4.20 22.34
N SER A 33 -16.59 2.91 22.48
CA SER A 33 -17.28 2.38 23.66
C SER A 33 -16.37 2.19 24.87
N LEU A 34 -15.05 2.11 24.65
CA LEU A 34 -14.05 1.89 25.70
C LEU A 34 -12.98 3.01 25.68
N PRO A 35 -13.25 4.18 26.28
CA PRO A 35 -12.30 5.31 26.27
C PRO A 35 -10.93 5.00 26.91
N GLU A 36 -10.89 4.08 27.87
CA GLU A 36 -9.66 3.65 28.58
C GLU A 36 -8.84 2.61 27.79
N LEU A 37 -9.26 2.26 26.57
CA LEU A 37 -8.57 1.29 25.73
C LEU A 37 -7.18 1.82 25.33
N THR A 38 -6.13 1.08 25.67
CA THR A 38 -4.74 1.48 25.35
C THR A 38 -4.28 1.03 23.96
N GLY A 39 -4.98 0.09 23.35
CA GLY A 39 -4.74 -0.40 22.00
C GLY A 39 -5.55 -1.66 21.68
N ILE A 40 -5.48 -2.10 20.42
CA ILE A 40 -6.14 -3.31 19.91
C ILE A 40 -5.07 -4.19 19.25
N LEU A 41 -5.12 -5.49 19.50
CA LEU A 41 -4.39 -6.48 18.72
C LEU A 41 -5.38 -7.16 17.78
N ASP A 42 -5.25 -6.92 16.48
CA ASP A 42 -5.97 -7.68 15.48
C ASP A 42 -5.22 -9.00 15.25
N VAL A 43 -5.75 -10.06 15.84
CA VAL A 43 -5.15 -11.40 15.76
C VAL A 43 -5.23 -11.98 14.34
N SER A 44 -6.13 -11.48 13.49
CA SER A 44 -6.38 -12.05 12.16
C SER A 44 -5.28 -11.68 11.17
N ASN A 45 -4.59 -10.56 11.39
CA ASN A 45 -3.47 -10.09 10.57
C ASN A 45 -2.23 -9.74 11.40
N ALA A 46 -2.23 -10.12 12.68
CA ALA A 46 -1.20 -9.84 13.69
C ALA A 46 -0.89 -8.34 13.89
N ARG A 47 -1.74 -7.42 13.41
CA ARG A 47 -1.51 -5.97 13.51
C ARG A 47 -1.82 -5.48 14.91
N ARG A 48 -0.93 -4.63 15.43
CA ARG A 48 -1.13 -3.91 16.68
C ARG A 48 -1.54 -2.48 16.35
N TRP A 49 -2.60 -2.04 16.98
CA TRP A 49 -3.14 -0.70 16.87
C TRP A 49 -2.97 0.02 18.21
N PRO A 50 -1.94 0.87 18.36
CA PRO A 50 -1.83 1.78 19.49
C PRO A 50 -3.05 2.71 19.57
N ARG A 51 -3.43 3.16 20.77
CA ARG A 51 -4.57 4.07 20.95
C ARG A 51 -4.49 5.30 20.03
N GLN A 52 -3.31 5.89 19.88
CA GLN A 52 -3.11 7.04 19.00
C GLN A 52 -3.52 6.74 17.54
N GLU A 53 -3.06 5.62 16.98
CA GLU A 53 -3.42 5.24 15.62
C GLU A 53 -4.93 4.94 15.50
N ILE A 54 -5.54 4.38 16.54
CA ILE A 54 -6.98 4.14 16.55
C ILE A 54 -7.77 5.44 16.47
N GLU A 55 -7.35 6.45 17.23
CA GLU A 55 -7.98 7.77 17.22
C GLU A 55 -7.88 8.44 15.85
N GLU A 56 -6.70 8.37 15.23
CA GLU A 56 -6.43 8.99 13.93
C GLU A 56 -7.12 8.28 12.75
N GLN A 57 -7.24 6.95 12.82
CA GLN A 57 -7.71 6.12 11.70
C GLN A 57 -9.18 5.71 11.79
N PHE A 58 -9.77 5.61 12.99
CA PHE A 58 -11.14 5.10 13.16
C PHE A 58 -12.08 6.05 13.92
N LEU A 59 -11.55 6.94 14.79
CA LEU A 59 -12.39 7.81 15.64
C LEU A 59 -12.40 9.29 15.24
N ALA A 60 -11.50 9.73 14.35
CA ALA A 60 -11.56 11.08 13.84
C ALA A 60 -12.92 11.33 13.15
N ALA A 61 -13.48 12.53 13.30
CA ALA A 61 -14.84 12.84 12.83
C ALA A 61 -15.03 12.66 11.31
N ASP A 62 -13.93 12.70 10.55
CA ASP A 62 -13.83 12.53 9.10
C ASP A 62 -13.07 11.26 8.71
N ALA A 63 -12.84 10.34 9.66
CA ALA A 63 -12.22 9.05 9.38
C ALA A 63 -13.11 8.24 8.44
N VAL A 64 -12.47 7.48 7.54
CA VAL A 64 -13.14 6.68 6.53
C VAL A 64 -12.52 5.29 6.45
N PRO A 65 -13.31 4.28 6.05
CA PRO A 65 -12.79 2.94 5.81
C PRO A 65 -11.58 2.94 4.89
N ASN A 66 -10.60 2.09 5.20
CA ASN A 66 -9.43 1.84 4.36
C ASN A 66 -9.14 0.34 4.32
N ASP A 67 -9.16 -0.22 3.11
CA ASP A 67 -8.92 -1.63 2.81
C ASP A 67 -7.61 -2.15 3.41
N GLU A 68 -6.53 -1.38 3.36
CA GLU A 68 -5.19 -1.78 3.82
C GLU A 68 -5.12 -2.09 5.33
N SER A 69 -6.17 -1.76 6.08
CA SER A 69 -6.29 -2.15 7.49
C SER A 69 -6.67 -3.63 7.66
N LEU A 70 -7.19 -4.26 6.60
CA LEU A 70 -7.72 -5.61 6.62
C LEU A 70 -6.62 -6.68 6.59
N TRP A 71 -5.47 -6.42 5.96
CA TRP A 71 -4.36 -7.37 5.88
C TRP A 71 -3.02 -6.77 6.29
N THR A 72 -2.04 -7.65 6.48
CA THR A 72 -0.61 -7.31 6.55
C THR A 72 0.14 -8.09 5.49
N ILE A 73 1.25 -7.55 4.99
CA ILE A 73 2.15 -8.25 4.07
C ILE A 73 3.40 -8.66 4.85
N THR A 74 3.71 -9.96 4.81
CA THR A 74 4.92 -10.51 5.41
C THR A 74 5.88 -10.95 4.31
N ALA A 75 7.16 -10.63 4.49
CA ALA A 75 8.26 -11.06 3.65
C ALA A 75 9.13 -12.06 4.43
N VAL A 76 9.46 -13.21 3.81
CA VAL A 76 10.31 -14.24 4.40
C VAL A 76 11.41 -14.64 3.41
N ALA A 77 12.66 -14.55 3.86
CA ALA A 77 13.86 -14.98 3.15
C ALA A 77 14.77 -15.78 4.08
N THR A 78 15.70 -16.56 3.53
CA THR A 78 16.68 -17.33 4.32
C THR A 78 17.87 -16.49 4.79
N SER A 79 18.11 -15.35 4.14
CA SER A 79 19.12 -14.36 4.51
C SER A 79 18.75 -12.99 3.92
N ASP A 80 19.50 -11.95 4.29
CA ASP A 80 19.30 -10.56 3.85
C ASP A 80 20.06 -10.22 2.54
N GLU A 81 20.48 -11.23 1.77
CA GLU A 81 21.18 -11.00 0.49
C GLU A 81 20.19 -10.66 -0.64
N ASP A 82 20.53 -9.65 -1.46
CA ASP A 82 19.66 -9.05 -2.48
C ASP A 82 19.07 -10.02 -3.53
N ASP A 83 19.79 -11.10 -3.83
CA ASP A 83 19.43 -12.10 -4.85
C ASP A 83 18.72 -13.32 -4.27
N VAL A 84 18.58 -13.42 -2.94
CA VAL A 84 17.97 -14.58 -2.30
C VAL A 84 16.47 -14.62 -2.59
N PRO A 85 15.93 -15.79 -3.01
CA PRO A 85 14.51 -15.94 -3.25
C PRO A 85 13.74 -15.81 -1.95
N MET A 86 12.72 -14.95 -1.99
CA MET A 86 11.83 -14.69 -0.88
C MET A 86 10.40 -15.10 -1.21
N MET A 87 9.64 -15.34 -0.16
CA MET A 87 8.19 -15.47 -0.21
C MET A 87 7.57 -14.20 0.40
N LEU A 88 6.68 -13.54 -0.32
CA LEU A 88 5.81 -12.50 0.23
C LEU A 88 4.38 -13.04 0.31
N PHE A 89 3.66 -12.75 1.38
CA PHE A 89 2.27 -13.17 1.51
C PHE A 89 1.43 -12.24 2.38
N THR A 90 0.13 -12.20 2.09
CA THR A 90 -0.85 -11.49 2.92
C THR A 90 -1.29 -12.35 4.11
N THR A 91 -1.71 -11.69 5.18
CA THR A 91 -2.46 -12.31 6.28
C THR A 91 -3.64 -11.42 6.62
N GLY A 92 -4.86 -11.94 6.53
CA GLY A 92 -6.11 -11.23 6.86
C GLY A 92 -7.13 -11.15 5.74
N LEU A 93 -6.81 -11.60 4.52
CA LEU A 93 -7.77 -11.62 3.41
C LEU A 93 -8.81 -12.73 3.56
N LEU A 94 -8.48 -13.84 4.22
CA LEU A 94 -9.40 -14.96 4.44
C LEU A 94 -10.69 -14.56 5.17
N ARG A 95 -10.60 -13.66 6.14
CA ARG A 95 -11.79 -13.16 6.86
C ARG A 95 -12.69 -12.26 6.01
N CYS A 96 -12.20 -11.79 4.86
CA CYS A 96 -12.93 -10.99 3.88
C CYS A 96 -13.55 -11.87 2.78
N GLY A 97 -13.43 -13.20 2.87
CA GLY A 97 -13.91 -14.13 1.85
C GLY A 97 -12.95 -14.32 0.66
N LEU A 98 -11.71 -13.83 0.75
CA LEU A 98 -10.70 -13.91 -0.30
C LEU A 98 -9.58 -14.88 0.07
N PRO A 99 -8.89 -15.52 -0.90
CA PRO A 99 -7.67 -16.26 -0.61
C PRO A 99 -6.58 -15.32 -0.07
N GLU A 100 -5.68 -15.80 0.80
CA GLU A 100 -4.45 -15.04 1.02
C GLU A 100 -3.64 -15.00 -0.29
N LEU A 101 -3.05 -13.86 -0.59
CA LEU A 101 -2.22 -13.68 -1.77
C LEU A 101 -0.75 -13.93 -1.43
N GLU A 102 -0.02 -14.49 -2.39
CA GLU A 102 1.40 -14.76 -2.26
C GLU A 102 2.17 -14.39 -3.53
N MET A 103 3.45 -14.07 -3.37
CA MET A 103 4.44 -14.08 -4.46
C MET A 103 5.61 -14.94 -4.02
N LEU A 104 6.01 -15.88 -4.86
CA LEU A 104 7.05 -16.88 -4.56
C LEU A 104 8.30 -16.64 -5.42
N GLU A 105 9.47 -16.98 -4.87
CA GLU A 105 10.78 -16.89 -5.54
C GLU A 105 11.12 -15.47 -6.06
N VAL A 106 10.62 -14.44 -5.37
CA VAL A 106 10.95 -13.05 -5.69
C VAL A 106 12.34 -12.74 -5.13
N PRO A 107 13.30 -12.20 -5.90
CA PRO A 107 14.58 -11.77 -5.33
C PRO A 107 14.39 -10.65 -4.30
N ALA A 108 15.11 -10.69 -3.18
CA ALA A 108 14.97 -9.74 -2.07
C ALA A 108 15.05 -8.25 -2.46
N ARG A 109 15.87 -7.90 -3.46
CA ARG A 109 15.95 -6.53 -4.01
C ARG A 109 14.62 -6.00 -4.55
N HIS A 110 13.72 -6.88 -5.00
CA HIS A 110 12.43 -6.54 -5.59
C HIS A 110 11.28 -6.56 -4.55
N SER A 111 11.60 -6.75 -3.27
CA SER A 111 10.63 -6.90 -2.18
C SER A 111 9.62 -5.76 -2.10
N GLN A 112 10.07 -4.51 -2.25
CA GLN A 112 9.19 -3.34 -2.17
C GLN A 112 8.19 -3.31 -3.32
N ALA A 113 8.65 -3.49 -4.57
CA ALA A 113 7.78 -3.52 -5.74
C ALA A 113 6.79 -4.70 -5.67
N ALA A 114 7.23 -5.86 -5.19
CA ALA A 114 6.37 -7.02 -4.99
C ALA A 114 5.30 -6.79 -3.92
N ALA A 115 5.65 -6.14 -2.80
CA ALA A 115 4.68 -5.77 -1.78
C ALA A 115 3.64 -4.77 -2.30
N ILE A 116 4.04 -3.78 -3.11
CA ILE A 116 3.12 -2.83 -3.75
C ILE A 116 2.15 -3.57 -4.68
N LEU A 117 2.66 -4.50 -5.49
CA LEU A 117 1.85 -5.29 -6.40
C LEU A 117 0.83 -6.17 -5.63
N LEU A 118 1.29 -6.88 -4.58
CA LEU A 118 0.42 -7.65 -3.70
C LEU A 118 -0.70 -6.80 -3.09
N ASN A 119 -0.35 -5.60 -2.62
CA ASN A 119 -1.31 -4.67 -2.03
C ASN A 119 -2.38 -4.23 -3.06
N HIS A 120 -1.96 -3.87 -4.27
CA HIS A 120 -2.89 -3.45 -5.33
C HIS A 120 -3.84 -4.58 -5.74
N VAL A 121 -3.30 -5.79 -5.95
CA VAL A 121 -4.13 -6.95 -6.29
C VAL A 121 -5.10 -7.28 -5.15
N ALA A 122 -4.66 -7.22 -3.89
CA ALA A 122 -5.54 -7.43 -2.73
C ALA A 122 -6.71 -6.43 -2.70
N SER A 123 -6.42 -5.15 -2.90
CA SER A 123 -7.45 -4.09 -2.97
C SER A 123 -8.44 -4.31 -4.11
N LEU A 124 -7.99 -4.64 -5.32
CA LEU A 124 -8.88 -4.87 -6.47
C LEU A 124 -9.80 -6.08 -6.25
N LEU A 125 -9.32 -7.13 -5.58
CA LEU A 125 -10.13 -8.31 -5.26
C LEU A 125 -11.20 -8.07 -4.20
N LEU A 126 -11.16 -6.96 -3.47
CA LEU A 126 -12.24 -6.58 -2.55
C LEU A 126 -13.45 -5.99 -3.28
N GLU A 127 -13.26 -5.47 -4.49
CA GLU A 127 -14.31 -4.84 -5.29
C GLU A 127 -14.93 -5.81 -6.30
N ALA A 128 -14.15 -6.78 -6.77
CA ALA A 128 -14.60 -7.81 -7.67
C ALA A 128 -14.17 -9.19 -7.16
N PRO A 129 -15.04 -10.21 -7.24
CA PRO A 129 -14.67 -11.57 -6.83
C PRO A 129 -13.44 -12.04 -7.61
N PRO A 130 -12.56 -12.87 -7.00
CA PRO A 130 -11.42 -13.43 -7.69
C PRO A 130 -11.90 -14.26 -8.89
N PRO A 131 -11.19 -14.19 -10.03
CA PRO A 131 -11.54 -14.99 -11.20
C PRO A 131 -11.27 -16.47 -10.92
N GLU A 132 -11.66 -17.33 -11.86
CA GLU A 132 -11.28 -18.73 -11.79
C GLU A 132 -9.74 -18.90 -11.88
N PRO A 133 -9.17 -19.96 -11.28
CA PRO A 133 -7.74 -20.23 -11.40
C PRO A 133 -7.24 -20.24 -12.85
N GLU A 134 -6.04 -19.71 -13.07
CA GLU A 134 -5.40 -19.54 -14.39
C GLU A 134 -6.02 -18.44 -15.30
N GLU A 135 -7.15 -17.84 -14.93
CA GLU A 135 -7.70 -16.67 -15.65
C GLU A 135 -6.92 -15.39 -15.30
N SER A 136 -6.62 -14.59 -16.32
CA SER A 136 -5.84 -13.36 -16.14
C SER A 136 -6.72 -12.22 -15.64
N ILE A 137 -6.17 -11.44 -14.72
CA ILE A 137 -6.74 -10.20 -14.19
C ILE A 137 -5.95 -9.03 -14.76
N GLU A 138 -6.64 -8.06 -15.32
CA GLU A 138 -6.04 -6.77 -15.66
C GLU A 138 -5.94 -5.91 -14.39
N ILE A 139 -4.74 -5.44 -14.07
CA ILE A 139 -4.43 -4.67 -12.85
C ILE A 139 -3.89 -3.28 -13.16
N GLY A 140 -3.89 -2.91 -14.44
CA GLY A 140 -3.41 -1.66 -15.01
C GLY A 140 -3.48 -1.75 -16.54
N PRO A 141 -3.33 -0.63 -17.27
CA PRO A 141 -3.44 -0.63 -18.73
C PRO A 141 -2.44 -1.60 -19.37
N ASP A 142 -2.94 -2.65 -20.02
CA ASP A 142 -2.15 -3.73 -20.62
C ASP A 142 -1.26 -4.53 -19.62
N ILE A 143 -1.56 -4.45 -18.32
CA ILE A 143 -0.82 -5.15 -17.26
C ILE A 143 -1.71 -6.26 -16.70
N PHE A 144 -1.30 -7.51 -16.94
CA PHE A 144 -2.06 -8.69 -16.56
C PHE A 144 -1.28 -9.61 -15.62
N VAL A 145 -1.95 -10.08 -14.56
CA VAL A 145 -1.47 -11.13 -13.66
C VAL A 145 -2.43 -12.30 -13.65
N THR A 146 -1.98 -13.44 -13.13
CA THR A 146 -2.83 -14.62 -12.97
C THR A 146 -2.72 -15.15 -11.54
N LEU A 147 -3.85 -15.59 -10.97
CA LEU A 147 -3.90 -16.20 -9.64
C LEU A 147 -3.86 -17.72 -9.74
N ILE A 148 -2.90 -18.34 -9.06
CA ILE A 148 -2.63 -19.78 -9.13
C ILE A 148 -2.68 -20.41 -7.74
N PRO A 149 -3.36 -21.54 -7.53
CA PRO A 149 -3.31 -22.25 -6.26
C PRO A 149 -1.86 -22.58 -5.87
N TRP A 150 -1.49 -22.29 -4.62
CA TRP A 150 -0.09 -22.40 -4.19
C TRP A 150 0.53 -23.78 -4.42
N GLN A 151 -0.28 -24.86 -4.37
CA GLN A 151 0.16 -26.23 -4.58
C GLN A 151 0.70 -26.48 -6.00
N GLU A 152 0.23 -25.72 -7.00
CA GLU A 152 0.73 -25.81 -8.37
C GLU A 152 2.11 -25.17 -8.53
N CYS A 153 2.42 -24.15 -7.74
CA CYS A 153 3.71 -23.47 -7.75
C CYS A 153 4.73 -24.16 -6.83
N ALA A 154 4.35 -24.39 -5.56
CA ALA A 154 5.24 -24.87 -4.51
C ALA A 154 5.89 -26.23 -4.78
N ARG A 155 5.25 -27.09 -5.60
CA ARG A 155 5.80 -28.41 -5.99
C ARG A 155 7.07 -28.34 -6.83
N TYR A 156 7.40 -27.17 -7.37
CA TYR A 156 8.59 -26.93 -8.19
C TYR A 156 9.65 -26.08 -7.49
N ILE A 157 9.36 -25.59 -6.28
CA ILE A 157 10.27 -24.78 -5.48
C ILE A 157 11.20 -25.71 -4.70
N ALA A 158 12.48 -25.34 -4.61
CA ALA A 158 13.48 -26.09 -3.83
C ALA A 158 13.08 -26.18 -2.34
N GLU A 159 13.37 -27.30 -1.69
CA GLU A 159 12.85 -27.60 -0.34
C GLU A 159 13.27 -26.55 0.71
N GLU A 160 14.49 -26.05 0.60
CA GLU A 160 15.08 -25.03 1.47
C GLU A 160 14.55 -23.62 1.23
N THR A 161 13.84 -23.38 0.14
CA THR A 161 13.35 -22.05 -0.25
C THR A 161 12.00 -21.75 0.42
N PRO A 162 11.81 -20.53 0.99
CA PRO A 162 10.53 -20.12 1.54
C PRO A 162 9.39 -20.29 0.54
N GLY A 163 8.27 -20.84 1.02
CA GLY A 163 7.08 -21.11 0.20
C GLY A 163 7.04 -22.49 -0.46
N SER A 164 8.12 -23.28 -0.38
CA SER A 164 8.15 -24.69 -0.80
C SER A 164 7.17 -25.55 0.02
N THR A 165 6.84 -26.74 -0.49
CA THR A 165 6.03 -27.71 0.26
C THR A 165 6.67 -28.08 1.60
N ALA A 166 7.99 -28.30 1.62
CA ALA A 166 8.73 -28.67 2.83
C ALA A 166 8.74 -27.54 3.88
N PHE A 167 8.89 -26.29 3.43
CA PHE A 167 8.82 -25.11 4.27
C PHE A 167 7.45 -25.00 4.97
N ARG A 168 6.35 -25.19 4.23
CA ARG A 168 4.99 -25.12 4.78
C ARG A 168 4.67 -26.25 5.74
N GLU A 169 5.10 -27.48 5.44
CA GLU A 169 4.95 -28.62 6.36
C GLU A 169 5.71 -28.40 7.67
N THR A 170 6.93 -27.86 7.60
CA THR A 170 7.72 -27.50 8.78
C THR A 170 7.00 -26.45 9.63
N ALA A 171 6.46 -25.40 9.02
CA ALA A 171 5.68 -24.38 9.72
C ALA A 171 4.44 -24.99 10.41
N ARG A 172 3.71 -25.87 9.71
CA ARG A 172 2.55 -26.60 10.25
C ARG A 172 2.93 -27.45 11.47
N GLU A 173 4.05 -28.17 11.41
CA GLU A 173 4.56 -28.98 12.53
C GLU A 173 4.98 -28.13 13.73
N GLN A 174 5.45 -26.90 13.49
CA GLN A 174 5.77 -25.92 14.53
C GLN A 174 4.54 -25.16 15.08
N GLY A 175 3.34 -25.49 14.59
CA GLY A 175 2.07 -24.95 15.09
C GLY A 175 1.52 -23.79 14.26
N ASP A 176 2.17 -23.39 13.17
CA ASP A 176 1.66 -22.41 12.22
C ASP A 176 1.08 -23.10 10.97
N GLY A 177 -0.21 -23.44 11.04
CA GLY A 177 -0.94 -23.99 9.91
C GLY A 177 -1.42 -22.96 8.89
N SER A 178 -1.18 -21.66 9.09
CA SER A 178 -1.75 -20.60 8.25
C SER A 178 -1.26 -20.67 6.80
N LEU A 179 -0.03 -21.14 6.58
CA LEU A 179 0.56 -21.32 5.25
C LEU A 179 -0.07 -22.47 4.45
N MET A 180 -0.90 -23.29 5.08
CA MET A 180 -1.64 -24.40 4.46
C MET A 180 -3.09 -24.02 4.11
N ALA A 181 -3.52 -22.78 4.40
CA ALA A 181 -4.85 -22.30 4.13
C ALA A 181 -5.13 -22.14 2.61
N VAL A 182 -6.27 -21.54 2.27
CA VAL A 182 -6.60 -21.18 0.89
C VAL A 182 -5.76 -19.96 0.49
N ARG A 183 -4.80 -20.17 -0.43
CA ARG A 183 -3.83 -19.14 -0.85
C ARG A 183 -3.64 -19.18 -2.35
N ALA A 184 -3.54 -18.01 -2.96
CA ALA A 184 -3.34 -17.82 -4.39
C ALA A 184 -2.02 -17.07 -4.66
N VAL A 185 -1.19 -17.64 -5.52
CA VAL A 185 0.09 -17.08 -5.94
C VAL A 185 -0.14 -16.17 -7.14
N ILE A 186 0.26 -14.91 -7.01
CA ILE A 186 0.29 -13.94 -8.10
C ILE A 186 1.45 -14.29 -9.03
N CYS A 187 1.10 -14.65 -10.26
CA CYS A 187 2.04 -15.05 -11.30
C CYS A 187 1.94 -14.11 -12.52
N SER A 188 2.95 -14.18 -13.39
CA SER A 188 2.87 -13.64 -14.75
C SER A 188 1.61 -14.16 -15.46
N ALA A 189 1.03 -13.37 -16.37
CA ALA A 189 -0.16 -13.75 -17.13
C ALA A 189 -0.04 -15.09 -17.89
N LYS A 190 1.19 -15.50 -18.22
CA LYS A 190 1.48 -16.74 -18.94
C LYS A 190 2.61 -17.51 -18.30
N LYS A 191 2.56 -18.83 -18.42
CA LYS A 191 3.67 -19.74 -18.04
C LYS A 191 4.92 -19.43 -18.87
N ARG A 192 6.10 -19.53 -18.24
CA ARG A 192 7.41 -19.31 -18.86
C ARG A 192 8.18 -20.62 -19.04
N GLY A 193 9.01 -20.69 -20.07
CA GLY A 193 9.88 -21.84 -20.38
C GLY A 193 9.57 -22.51 -21.72
N SER A 194 10.61 -22.98 -22.42
CA SER A 194 10.50 -23.58 -23.76
C SER A 194 10.27 -25.10 -23.73
N PHE A 195 10.81 -25.79 -22.73
CA PHE A 195 10.65 -27.24 -22.55
C PHE A 195 9.56 -27.58 -21.54
N LYS A 196 9.64 -26.97 -20.34
CA LYS A 196 8.63 -27.07 -19.30
C LYS A 196 8.11 -25.66 -19.01
N GLN A 197 6.80 -25.49 -19.18
CA GLN A 197 6.12 -24.22 -18.93
C GLN A 197 5.70 -24.16 -17.46
N LEU A 198 6.28 -23.21 -16.72
CA LEU A 198 6.05 -23.03 -15.28
C LEU A 198 5.45 -21.65 -15.00
N TRP A 199 4.61 -21.58 -13.98
CA TRP A 199 4.21 -20.32 -13.38
C TRP A 199 5.40 -19.69 -12.67
N ALA A 200 5.55 -18.38 -12.81
CA ALA A 200 6.63 -17.61 -12.21
C ALA A 200 6.10 -16.24 -11.80
N TRP A 201 6.75 -15.62 -10.81
CA TRP A 201 6.43 -14.27 -10.40
C TRP A 201 6.51 -13.27 -11.58
N PRO A 202 5.73 -12.19 -11.55
CA PRO A 202 5.58 -11.25 -12.67
C PRO A 202 6.77 -10.30 -12.85
N THR A 203 7.92 -10.82 -13.28
CA THR A 203 9.18 -10.06 -13.42
C THR A 203 9.05 -8.81 -14.29
N GLU A 204 8.39 -8.91 -15.45
CA GLU A 204 8.26 -7.77 -16.37
C GLU A 204 7.46 -6.62 -15.75
N ILE A 205 6.45 -6.95 -14.93
CA ILE A 205 5.62 -5.96 -14.24
C ILE A 205 6.45 -5.28 -13.15
N ILE A 206 7.16 -6.06 -12.34
CA ILE A 206 8.02 -5.54 -11.28
C ILE A 206 9.12 -4.63 -11.84
N GLU A 207 9.83 -5.05 -12.90
CA GLU A 207 10.84 -4.23 -13.55
C GLU A 207 10.25 -2.95 -14.16
N SER A 208 9.01 -3.00 -14.68
CA SER A 208 8.31 -1.83 -15.19
C SER A 208 7.92 -0.86 -14.07
N MET A 209 7.45 -1.38 -12.93
CA MET A 209 7.12 -0.59 -11.73
C MET A 209 8.37 0.12 -11.18
N GLU A 210 9.47 -0.59 -11.02
CA GLU A 210 10.73 -0.01 -10.50
C GLU A 210 11.30 1.06 -11.43
N ALA A 211 11.04 0.95 -12.73
CA ALA A 211 11.44 1.94 -13.70
C ALA A 211 10.42 3.08 -13.90
N GLY A 212 9.34 3.13 -13.10
CA GLY A 212 8.31 4.17 -13.17
C GLY A 212 7.49 4.16 -14.46
N ARG A 213 7.37 3.01 -15.12
CA ARG A 213 6.63 2.85 -16.39
C ARG A 213 5.33 2.06 -16.25
N ALA A 214 4.99 1.63 -15.04
CA ALA A 214 3.75 0.89 -14.76
C ALA A 214 2.74 1.80 -14.07
N VAL A 215 1.53 1.87 -14.63
CA VAL A 215 0.36 2.49 -13.99
C VAL A 215 -0.57 1.36 -13.55
N LEU A 216 -0.81 1.25 -12.25
CA LEU A 216 -1.70 0.25 -11.68
C LEU A 216 -3.07 0.89 -11.38
N TYR A 217 -4.12 0.09 -11.49
CA TYR A 217 -5.44 0.51 -11.03
C TYR A 217 -5.46 0.53 -9.50
N ALA A 218 -6.01 1.62 -8.95
CA ALA A 218 -6.37 1.71 -7.54
C ALA A 218 -7.83 1.29 -7.39
N SER A 219 -8.15 0.61 -6.29
CA SER A 219 -9.54 0.36 -5.90
C SER A 219 -10.23 1.70 -5.59
N GLU A 220 -11.52 1.82 -5.90
CA GLU A 220 -12.34 2.99 -5.54
C GLU A 220 -12.28 3.28 -4.04
N HIS A 221 -12.34 2.23 -3.21
CA HIS A 221 -12.26 2.38 -1.75
C HIS A 221 -10.90 2.95 -1.31
N SER A 222 -9.79 2.41 -1.84
CA SER A 222 -8.44 2.87 -1.52
C SER A 222 -8.19 4.30 -2.01
N ALA A 223 -8.63 4.61 -3.23
CA ALA A 223 -8.52 5.94 -3.80
C ALA A 223 -9.29 6.98 -2.97
N ALA A 224 -10.55 6.69 -2.63
CA ALA A 224 -11.38 7.59 -1.82
C ALA A 224 -10.83 7.78 -0.39
N ALA A 225 -10.30 6.70 0.21
CA ALA A 225 -9.71 6.76 1.54
C ALA A 225 -8.44 7.63 1.55
N THR A 226 -7.58 7.47 0.54
CA THR A 226 -6.34 8.23 0.38
C THR A 226 -6.64 9.70 0.12
N GLU A 227 -7.56 10.01 -0.79
CA GLU A 227 -7.98 11.38 -1.10
C GLU A 227 -8.48 12.12 0.14
N ARG A 228 -9.44 11.54 0.86
CA ARG A 228 -9.99 12.18 2.06
C ARG A 228 -8.92 12.41 3.13
N ARG A 229 -8.02 11.44 3.31
CA ARG A 229 -6.90 11.55 4.26
C ARG A 229 -5.92 12.64 3.84
N ALA A 230 -5.60 12.75 2.54
CA ALA A 230 -4.73 13.78 2.00
C ALA A 230 -5.33 15.17 2.20
N GLN A 231 -6.61 15.35 1.88
CA GLN A 231 -7.34 16.61 2.07
C GLN A 231 -7.41 17.03 3.54
N ARG A 232 -7.63 16.08 4.46
CA ARG A 232 -7.63 16.28 5.92
C ARG A 232 -6.29 16.79 6.44
N THR A 233 -5.22 16.18 5.95
CA THR A 233 -3.87 16.40 6.47
C THR A 233 -3.10 17.49 5.71
N TRP A 234 -3.70 18.05 4.67
CA TRP A 234 -3.18 19.17 3.89
C TRP A 234 -2.67 20.36 4.72
N PRO A 235 -3.32 20.81 5.81
CA PRO A 235 -2.78 21.91 6.61
C PRO A 235 -1.40 21.59 7.21
N LYS A 236 -1.16 20.34 7.61
CA LYS A 236 0.15 19.89 8.12
C LYS A 236 1.19 19.85 7.01
N PHE A 237 0.82 19.32 5.84
CA PHE A 237 1.66 19.33 4.64
C PHE A 237 2.08 20.75 4.23
N ALA A 238 1.12 21.67 4.11
CA ALA A 238 1.39 23.07 3.76
C ALA A 238 2.24 23.79 4.82
N THR A 239 2.00 23.50 6.11
CA THR A 239 2.81 24.03 7.21
C THR A 239 4.25 23.52 7.14
N ALA A 240 4.46 22.22 6.91
CA ALA A 240 5.78 21.63 6.73
C ALA A 240 6.53 22.29 5.56
N PHE A 241 5.88 22.47 4.41
CA PHE A 241 6.46 23.15 3.26
C PHE A 241 6.86 24.60 3.59
N ALA A 242 5.97 25.36 4.22
CA ALA A 242 6.22 26.74 4.61
C ALA A 242 7.38 26.87 5.62
N SER A 243 7.52 25.91 6.54
CA SER A 243 8.63 25.85 7.48
C SER A 243 9.96 25.62 6.78
N ILE A 244 10.04 24.67 5.84
CA ILE A 244 11.25 24.39 5.06
C ILE A 244 11.62 25.59 4.16
N ARG A 245 10.64 26.25 3.53
CA ARG A 245 10.87 27.46 2.71
C ARG A 245 11.43 28.65 3.49
N ARG A 246 11.34 28.62 4.82
CA ARG A 246 11.87 29.64 5.74
C ARG A 246 13.12 29.16 6.48
N ALA A 247 13.69 28.01 6.10
CA ALA A 247 14.95 27.56 6.66
C ALA A 247 16.10 28.46 6.21
N GLU A 248 17.02 28.75 7.13
CA GLU A 248 18.23 29.53 6.84
C GLU A 248 19.33 28.66 6.23
N GLU A 249 19.34 27.36 6.57
CA GLU A 249 20.28 26.39 6.03
C GLU A 249 19.98 26.09 4.55
N PRO A 250 20.95 26.29 3.63
CA PRO A 250 20.72 26.10 2.19
C PRO A 250 20.29 24.68 1.81
N ASP A 251 20.85 23.67 2.46
CA ASP A 251 20.54 22.26 2.18
C ASP A 251 19.10 21.92 2.57
N VAL A 252 18.63 22.45 3.70
CA VAL A 252 17.24 22.31 4.14
C VAL A 252 16.31 23.08 3.20
N LEU A 253 16.67 24.32 2.83
CA LEU A 253 15.87 25.13 1.92
C LEU A 253 15.71 24.46 0.53
N ALA A 254 16.76 23.79 0.04
CA ALA A 254 16.73 23.05 -1.23
C ALA A 254 15.65 21.95 -1.25
N LEU A 255 15.36 21.32 -0.10
CA LEU A 255 14.29 20.31 -0.01
C LEU A 255 12.92 20.86 -0.42
N ALA A 256 12.64 22.15 -0.24
CA ALA A 256 11.37 22.72 -0.68
C ALA A 256 11.16 22.67 -2.21
N THR A 257 12.20 22.39 -2.99
CA THR A 257 12.12 22.30 -4.46
C THR A 257 11.98 20.88 -4.99
N THR A 258 12.22 19.86 -4.15
CA THR A 258 12.29 18.44 -4.57
C THR A 258 11.51 17.50 -3.66
N ALA A 259 11.44 17.78 -2.36
CA ALA A 259 10.92 16.84 -1.37
C ALA A 259 9.39 16.76 -1.35
N PHE A 260 8.69 17.85 -1.63
CA PHE A 260 7.24 17.95 -1.46
C PHE A 260 6.54 17.64 -2.77
N GLN A 261 5.75 16.57 -2.78
CA GLN A 261 4.98 16.13 -3.93
C GLN A 261 3.52 15.95 -3.59
N VAL A 262 2.66 16.22 -4.57
CA VAL A 262 1.22 15.99 -4.52
C VAL A 262 0.83 15.09 -5.67
N GLN A 263 -0.18 14.26 -5.46
CA GLN A 263 -0.84 13.50 -6.51
C GLN A 263 -2.14 14.20 -6.88
N ALA A 264 -2.44 14.23 -8.18
CA ALA A 264 -3.71 14.69 -8.67
C ALA A 264 -4.08 14.01 -9.98
N PRO A 265 -5.36 14.02 -10.36
CA PRO A 265 -5.79 13.39 -11.59
C PRO A 265 -5.27 14.07 -12.86
N LEU A 266 -4.91 13.28 -13.87
CA LEU A 266 -4.46 13.71 -15.19
C LEU A 266 -5.61 13.56 -16.21
N GLY A 267 -6.10 14.68 -16.74
CA GLY A 267 -7.07 14.66 -17.84
C GLY A 267 -8.48 14.20 -17.44
N SER A 268 -9.23 13.71 -18.44
CA SER A 268 -10.59 13.19 -18.30
C SER A 268 -10.58 11.70 -17.98
N VAL A 269 -11.74 11.19 -17.53
CA VAL A 269 -11.97 9.74 -17.41
C VAL A 269 -11.94 9.05 -18.77
N ASP A 270 -11.51 7.80 -18.81
CA ASP A 270 -11.55 6.95 -20.00
C ASP A 270 -12.93 6.27 -20.19
N GLU A 271 -13.03 5.35 -21.16
CA GLU A 271 -14.29 4.64 -21.45
C GLU A 271 -14.77 3.69 -20.34
N TYR A 272 -13.89 3.40 -19.36
CA TYR A 272 -14.15 2.56 -18.20
C TYR A 272 -14.30 3.38 -16.90
N ASP A 273 -14.51 4.70 -17.01
CA ASP A 273 -14.58 5.65 -15.90
C ASP A 273 -13.29 5.72 -15.04
N ARG A 274 -12.14 5.34 -15.63
CA ARG A 274 -10.85 5.36 -14.95
C ARG A 274 -10.13 6.67 -15.24
N ARG A 275 -9.38 7.17 -14.25
CA ARG A 275 -8.64 8.43 -14.37
C ARG A 275 -7.20 8.23 -13.92
N GLU A 276 -6.25 8.47 -14.82
CA GLU A 276 -4.83 8.44 -14.50
C GLU A 276 -4.52 9.48 -13.41
N GLN A 277 -3.63 9.14 -12.47
CA GLN A 277 -3.15 10.03 -11.44
C GLN A 277 -1.67 10.32 -11.68
N GLY A 278 -1.27 11.59 -11.60
CA GLY A 278 0.11 12.02 -11.77
C GLY A 278 0.70 12.54 -10.46
N TRP A 279 2.00 12.32 -10.27
CA TRP A 279 2.76 12.98 -9.21
C TRP A 279 3.35 14.30 -9.70
N PHE A 280 3.32 15.31 -8.84
CA PHE A 280 3.83 16.64 -9.13
C PHE A 280 4.65 17.18 -7.96
N THR A 281 5.77 17.83 -8.27
CA THR A 281 6.61 18.51 -7.28
C THR A 281 6.10 19.92 -7.01
N VAL A 282 5.84 20.23 -5.74
CA VAL A 282 5.27 21.51 -5.30
C VAL A 282 6.30 22.63 -5.43
N GLN A 283 5.91 23.73 -6.07
CA GLN A 283 6.75 24.93 -6.22
C GLN A 283 6.30 26.05 -5.27
N ARG A 284 5.00 26.29 -5.18
CA ARG A 284 4.41 27.27 -4.26
C ARG A 284 2.95 27.00 -3.98
N PHE A 285 2.48 27.52 -2.86
CA PHE A 285 1.07 27.60 -2.53
C PHE A 285 0.56 29.01 -2.84
N ASP A 286 -0.60 29.09 -3.49
CA ASP A 286 -1.37 30.30 -3.73
C ASP A 286 -2.81 30.07 -3.27
N HIS A 287 -3.08 30.40 -2.00
CA HIS A 287 -4.38 30.16 -1.34
C HIS A 287 -4.83 28.69 -1.47
N ASP A 288 -5.94 28.44 -2.16
CA ASP A 288 -6.52 27.12 -2.39
C ASP A 288 -6.00 26.46 -3.70
N VAL A 289 -4.96 27.01 -4.29
CA VAL A 289 -4.29 26.45 -5.48
C VAL A 289 -2.82 26.19 -5.15
N VAL A 290 -2.29 25.07 -5.64
CA VAL A 290 -0.88 24.74 -5.58
C VAL A 290 -0.29 24.80 -6.99
N ASP A 291 0.82 25.52 -7.15
CA ASP A 291 1.58 25.53 -8.39
C ASP A 291 2.63 24.43 -8.30
N VAL A 292 2.67 23.58 -9.31
CA VAL A 292 3.43 22.33 -9.31
C VAL A 292 4.11 22.08 -10.65
N ILE A 293 5.08 21.17 -10.64
CA ILE A 293 5.77 20.68 -11.84
C ILE A 293 5.54 19.18 -11.94
N LEU A 294 5.11 18.70 -13.10
CA LEU A 294 4.91 17.27 -13.35
C LEU A 294 6.24 16.50 -13.19
N SER A 295 6.24 15.45 -12.35
CA SER A 295 7.46 14.69 -12.02
C SER A 295 7.61 13.38 -12.79
N GLU A 296 6.55 12.90 -13.44
CA GLU A 296 6.50 11.60 -14.11
C GLU A 296 5.82 11.76 -15.48
N GLU A 297 6.22 10.92 -16.44
CA GLU A 297 5.68 11.00 -17.81
C GLU A 297 4.29 10.34 -17.83
N PRO A 298 3.23 11.04 -18.27
CA PRO A 298 1.90 10.47 -18.33
C PRO A 298 1.80 9.35 -19.37
N VAL A 299 1.00 8.34 -19.06
CA VAL A 299 0.71 7.24 -19.99
C VAL A 299 -0.41 7.62 -20.96
N THR A 300 -1.46 8.28 -20.48
CA THR A 300 -2.66 8.60 -21.27
C THR A 300 -2.63 10.00 -21.89
N ARG A 301 -1.75 10.90 -21.42
CA ARG A 301 -1.67 12.31 -21.83
C ARG A 301 -0.38 12.63 -22.57
N GLN A 302 -0.39 12.42 -23.89
CA GLN A 302 0.77 12.70 -24.76
C GLN A 302 1.09 14.20 -24.92
N ASP A 303 0.17 15.08 -24.51
CA ASP A 303 0.32 16.53 -24.56
C ASP A 303 0.97 17.13 -23.30
N LEU A 304 1.21 16.31 -22.28
CA LEU A 304 1.89 16.68 -21.05
C LEU A 304 3.22 15.93 -20.94
N HIS A 305 4.24 16.61 -20.46
CA HIS A 305 5.59 16.06 -20.29
C HIS A 305 6.16 16.39 -18.92
N ILE A 306 7.10 15.56 -18.46
CA ILE A 306 7.89 15.86 -17.27
C ILE A 306 8.45 17.29 -17.36
N GLY A 307 8.28 18.07 -16.30
CA GLY A 307 8.73 19.47 -16.24
C GLY A 307 7.65 20.50 -16.54
N ASP A 308 6.48 20.09 -17.03
CA ASP A 308 5.38 21.01 -17.29
C ASP A 308 4.83 21.63 -15.99
N ALA A 309 4.61 22.94 -16.03
CA ALA A 309 4.10 23.72 -14.91
C ALA A 309 2.57 23.76 -14.93
N ILE A 310 1.94 23.31 -13.85
CA ILE A 310 0.49 23.15 -13.73
C ILE A 310 0.01 23.82 -12.43
N ARG A 311 -1.25 24.31 -12.45
CA ARG A 311 -1.93 24.84 -11.26
C ARG A 311 -3.04 23.87 -10.87
N ILE A 312 -3.00 23.37 -9.65
CA ILE A 312 -3.92 22.34 -9.15
C ILE A 312 -4.72 22.92 -7.98
N PRO A 313 -6.06 22.94 -8.05
CA PRO A 313 -6.88 23.27 -6.89
C PRO A 313 -6.63 22.25 -5.76
N ARG A 314 -6.57 22.72 -4.51
CA ARG A 314 -6.44 21.84 -3.33
C ARG A 314 -7.46 20.70 -3.34
N ALA A 315 -8.70 20.99 -3.77
CA ALA A 315 -9.78 20.01 -3.82
C ALA A 315 -9.53 18.86 -4.81
N GLU A 316 -8.60 19.01 -5.75
CA GLU A 316 -8.23 17.97 -6.72
C GLU A 316 -7.00 17.17 -6.27
N VAL A 317 -6.39 17.51 -5.13
CA VAL A 317 -5.28 16.74 -4.57
C VAL A 317 -5.82 15.45 -3.97
N THR A 318 -5.36 14.33 -4.53
CA THR A 318 -5.77 12.97 -4.14
C THR A 318 -4.77 12.30 -3.22
N ASP A 319 -3.49 12.71 -3.23
CA ASP A 319 -2.49 12.27 -2.26
C ASP A 319 -1.35 13.29 -2.11
N TRP A 320 -0.48 13.11 -1.12
CA TRP A 320 0.77 13.86 -1.02
C TRP A 320 1.88 13.03 -0.38
N ARG A 321 3.14 13.30 -0.74
CA ARG A 321 4.30 12.67 -0.13
C ARG A 321 5.42 13.68 0.10
N VAL A 322 6.19 13.47 1.16
CA VAL A 322 7.37 14.29 1.50
C VAL A 322 8.57 13.38 1.67
N PHE A 323 9.59 13.58 0.82
CA PHE A 323 10.87 12.87 0.88
C PHE A 323 11.88 13.67 1.68
N LEU A 324 12.06 13.31 2.95
CA LEU A 324 13.16 13.84 3.77
C LEU A 324 14.35 12.86 3.70
N PRO A 325 15.59 13.28 4.02
CA PRO A 325 16.79 12.46 3.82
C PRO A 325 16.74 11.05 4.43
N GLU A 326 16.08 10.89 5.57
CA GLU A 326 16.01 9.61 6.31
C GLU A 326 14.64 8.92 6.18
N GLU A 327 13.59 9.65 5.79
CA GLU A 327 12.22 9.17 5.91
C GLU A 327 11.29 9.76 4.84
N VAL A 328 10.33 8.94 4.42
CA VAL A 328 9.21 9.36 3.58
C VAL A 328 7.95 9.48 4.43
N PHE A 329 7.21 10.56 4.21
CA PHE A 329 5.95 10.84 4.90
C PHE A 329 4.82 10.97 3.89
N GLY A 330 3.71 10.28 4.14
CA GLY A 330 2.44 10.52 3.47
C GLY A 330 1.37 10.95 4.47
N PRO A 331 0.09 11.03 4.06
CA PRO A 331 -1.01 11.51 4.91
C PRO A 331 -1.15 10.72 6.21
N ALA A 332 -0.87 9.42 6.18
CA ALA A 332 -0.91 8.53 7.34
C ALA A 332 0.10 8.89 8.44
N ARG A 333 1.22 9.56 8.10
CA ARG A 333 2.29 9.94 9.03
C ARG A 333 2.41 11.46 9.18
N SER A 334 1.34 12.20 8.92
CA SER A 334 1.35 13.67 8.90
C SER A 334 1.74 14.34 10.23
N ASP A 335 1.48 13.70 11.37
CA ASP A 335 1.95 14.20 12.68
C ASP A 335 3.46 14.03 12.86
N ALA A 336 4.01 12.89 12.44
CA ALA A 336 5.44 12.64 12.50
C ALA A 336 6.23 13.58 11.55
N LEU A 337 5.62 14.00 10.44
CA LEU A 337 6.22 14.92 9.48
C LEU A 337 6.61 16.26 10.12
N LEU A 338 5.72 16.88 10.90
CA LEU A 338 6.02 18.18 11.51
C LEU A 338 7.19 18.07 12.49
N ALA A 339 7.19 17.02 13.33
CA ALA A 339 8.29 16.75 14.23
C ALA A 339 9.62 16.49 13.50
N ALA A 340 9.58 15.83 12.33
CA ALA A 340 10.76 15.61 11.50
C ALA A 340 11.30 16.91 10.89
N VAL A 341 10.41 17.79 10.41
CA VAL A 341 10.77 19.12 9.90
C VAL A 341 11.40 19.99 11.00
N ASP A 342 10.86 19.95 12.22
CA ASP A 342 11.43 20.72 13.34
C ASP A 342 12.84 20.24 13.71
N ARG A 343 13.08 18.92 13.69
CA ARG A 343 14.44 18.35 13.88
C ARG A 343 15.41 18.81 12.80
N LEU A 344 15.01 18.76 11.53
CA LEU A 344 15.84 19.22 10.41
C LEU A 344 16.22 20.70 10.52
N ARG A 345 15.38 21.51 11.15
CA ARG A 345 15.62 22.95 11.34
C ARG A 345 16.35 23.27 12.65
N GLY A 346 16.72 22.27 13.45
CA GLY A 346 17.36 22.46 14.75
C GLY A 346 16.44 23.11 15.80
N LEU A 347 15.12 22.94 15.68
CA LEU A 347 14.12 23.51 16.58
C LEU A 347 13.62 22.54 17.67
N ALA A 348 14.08 21.28 17.63
CA ALA A 348 13.63 20.19 18.49
C ALA A 348 14.59 19.89 19.65
#